data_AF-A0A2G5VG27-F1
#
_entry.id   AF-A0A2G5VG27-F1
#
_cell.length_a   1.000
_cell.length_b   1.000
_cell.length_c   1.000
_cell.angle_alpha   90.00
_cell.angle_beta   90.00
_cell.angle_gamma   90.00
#
_symmetry.space_group_name_H-M   'P 1'
#
loop_
_entity.id
_entity.type
_entity.pdbx_description
1 polymer ?
#
loop_
_entity_poly.entity_id
_entity_poly.type
_entity_poly.pdbx_seq_one_letter_code
_entity_poly.pdbx_strand_id
1 'polypeptide(L)'
;MKFLTVVLLLAALMIHFQIPQVASQSGGICMFCSGLIQVPKEWSHAQELLKYGCGQLGEAKSACVGLVNAADLTSSYPKMYPYIIQLKDIGCASYCRT
;
A
#
# COMPACT_ATOMS: atom_id res chain seq x y z
N MET A 1 21.90 -25.45 -5.37
CA MET A 1 21.59 -25.18 -6.80
C MET A 1 20.15 -24.69 -7.00
N LYS A 2 19.11 -25.34 -6.42
CA LYS A 2 17.70 -24.92 -6.57
C LYS A 2 17.35 -23.53 -6.00
N PHE A 3 17.95 -23.15 -4.86
CA PHE A 3 17.72 -21.83 -4.23
C PHE A 3 18.22 -20.67 -5.09
N LEU A 4 19.38 -20.83 -5.73
CA LEU A 4 19.95 -19.83 -6.63
C LEU A 4 19.06 -19.59 -7.85
N THR A 5 18.46 -20.65 -8.39
CA THR A 5 17.52 -20.56 -9.51
C THR A 5 16.25 -19.80 -9.13
N VAL A 6 15.72 -20.02 -7.92
CA VAL A 6 14.53 -19.31 -7.42
C VAL A 6 14.83 -17.82 -7.19
N VAL A 7 16.00 -17.50 -6.61
CA VAL A 7 16.42 -16.10 -6.40
C VAL A 7 16.64 -15.37 -7.73
N LEU A 8 17.25 -16.04 -8.72
CA LEU A 8 17.43 -15.48 -10.06
C LEU A 8 16.11 -15.27 -10.81
N LEU A 9 15.13 -16.17 -10.66
CA LEU A 9 13.80 -16.03 -11.26
C LEU A 9 13.01 -14.86 -10.64
N LEU A 10 13.06 -14.71 -9.31
CA LEU A 10 12.43 -13.59 -8.62
C LEU A 10 13.08 -12.24 -9.01
N ALA A 11 14.41 -12.21 -9.12
CA ALA A 11 15.12 -11.01 -9.59
C ALA A 11 14.77 -10.67 -11.05
N ALA A 12 14.68 -11.68 -11.93
CA ALA A 12 14.31 -11.48 -13.33
C ALA A 12 12.87 -10.94 -13.50
N LEU A 13 11.93 -11.37 -12.66
CA LEU A 13 10.56 -10.84 -12.64
C LEU A 13 10.50 -9.37 -12.23
N MET A 14 11.37 -8.94 -11.32
CA MET A 14 11.43 -7.56 -10.82
C MET A 14 12.07 -6.57 -11.82
N ILE A 15 12.90 -7.04 -12.76
CA ILE A 15 13.60 -6.21 -13.74
C ILE A 15 12.68 -5.80 -14.92
N HIS A 16 11.63 -6.58 -15.21
CA HIS A 16 10.69 -6.27 -16.30
C HIS A 16 9.53 -5.36 -15.86
N PHE A 17 9.36 -5.16 -14.56
CA PHE A 17 8.43 -4.16 -14.05
C PHE A 17 9.13 -2.80 -14.11
N GLN A 18 9.12 -2.17 -15.28
CA GLN A 18 9.29 -0.71 -15.35
C GLN A 18 8.15 -0.13 -14.53
N ILE A 19 8.37 0.10 -13.23
CA ILE A 19 7.41 0.79 -12.38
C ILE A 19 7.27 2.18 -13.02
N PRO A 20 6.14 2.49 -13.69
CA PRO A 20 5.94 3.86 -14.12
C PRO A 20 6.00 4.67 -12.84
N GLN A 21 6.92 5.64 -12.80
CA GLN A 21 6.96 6.58 -11.71
C GLN A 21 5.55 7.12 -11.59
N VAL A 22 4.87 6.79 -10.49
CA VAL A 22 3.56 7.35 -10.19
C VAL A 22 3.82 8.84 -10.06
N ALA A 23 3.63 9.57 -11.16
CA ALA A 23 3.63 11.01 -11.17
C ALA A 23 2.63 11.37 -10.08
N SER A 24 3.18 11.97 -9.01
CA SER A 24 2.47 12.28 -7.79
C SER A 24 1.13 12.91 -8.15
N GLN A 25 0.05 12.12 -8.05
CA GLN A 25 -1.27 12.67 -7.85
C GLN A 25 -1.25 13.23 -6.44
N SER A 26 -0.60 14.38 -6.28
CA SER A 26 -0.63 15.19 -5.07
C SER A 26 -2.08 15.36 -4.60
N GLY A 27 -3.05 15.42 -5.52
CA GLY A 27 -4.48 15.42 -5.20
C GLY A 27 -4.96 14.22 -4.37
N GLY A 28 -4.52 13.00 -4.64
CA GLY A 28 -4.97 11.78 -3.92
C GLY A 28 -4.35 11.63 -2.54
N ILE A 29 -3.05 11.92 -2.43
CA ILE A 29 -2.33 11.89 -1.14
C ILE A 29 -2.88 12.95 -0.19
N CYS A 30 -3.29 14.12 -0.71
CA CYS A 30 -3.83 15.18 0.14
C CYS A 30 -5.27 14.95 0.60
N MET A 31 -6.07 14.12 -0.08
CA MET A 31 -7.37 13.68 0.47
C MET A 31 -7.22 12.83 1.73
N PHE A 32 -6.09 12.13 1.87
CA PHE A 32 -5.74 11.39 3.07
C PHE A 32 -5.32 12.33 4.22
N CYS A 33 -4.86 13.54 3.88
CA CYS A 33 -4.46 14.58 4.83
C CYS A 33 -5.63 15.45 5.32
N SER A 34 -6.69 15.61 4.51
CA SER A 34 -7.86 16.43 4.85
C SER A 34 -8.80 15.77 5.87
N GLY A 35 -8.52 14.52 6.29
CA GLY A 35 -9.38 13.77 7.22
C GLY A 35 -10.62 13.17 6.58
N LEU A 36 -10.82 13.36 5.26
CA LEU A 36 -11.89 12.71 4.49
C LEU A 36 -11.71 11.19 4.44
N ILE A 37 -10.46 10.72 4.42
CA ILE A 37 -10.12 9.30 4.54
C ILE A 37 -9.44 9.09 5.90
N GLN A 38 -10.16 8.46 6.82
CA GLN A 38 -9.60 8.11 8.12
C GLN A 38 -8.80 6.82 8.04
N VAL A 39 -7.63 6.80 8.70
CA VAL A 39 -6.84 5.57 8.89
C VAL A 39 -7.58 4.68 9.88
N PRO A 40 -8.05 3.49 9.49
CA PRO A 40 -8.75 2.60 10.40
C PRO A 40 -7.83 2.15 11.52
N LYS A 41 -8.40 1.90 12.70
CA LYS A 41 -7.65 1.39 13.86
C LYS A 41 -7.49 -0.13 13.85
N GLU A 42 -8.37 -0.81 13.12
CA GLU A 42 -8.43 -2.27 13.02
C GLU A 42 -8.01 -2.75 11.64
N TRP A 43 -7.32 -3.89 11.60
CA TRP A 43 -6.85 -4.49 10.36
C TRP A 43 -7.99 -4.86 9.40
N SER A 44 -9.13 -5.34 9.92
CA SER A 44 -10.28 -5.71 9.10
C SER A 44 -10.79 -4.54 8.24
N HIS A 45 -10.95 -3.37 8.86
CA HIS A 45 -11.36 -2.15 8.17
C HIS A 45 -10.27 -1.63 7.22
N ALA A 46 -8.98 -1.77 7.61
CA ALA A 46 -7.87 -1.43 6.73
C ALA A 46 -7.83 -2.33 5.49
N GLN A 47 -8.11 -3.63 5.62
CA GLN A 47 -8.25 -4.53 4.49
C GLN A 47 -9.35 -4.08 3.52
N GLU A 48 -10.51 -3.67 4.04
CA GLU A 48 -11.61 -3.21 3.19
C GLU A 48 -11.22 -1.98 2.37
N LEU A 49 -10.58 -0.98 3.00
CA LEU A 49 -10.07 0.19 2.29
C LEU A 49 -8.99 -0.17 1.27
N LEU A 50 -8.06 -1.07 1.61
CA LEU A 50 -7.03 -1.53 0.68
C LEU A 50 -7.64 -2.27 -0.52
N LYS A 51 -8.65 -3.12 -0.29
CA LYS A 51 -9.39 -3.80 -1.37
C LYS A 51 -10.17 -2.83 -2.25
N TYR A 52 -10.76 -1.78 -1.66
CA TYR A 52 -11.38 -0.70 -2.42
C TYR A 52 -10.35 -0.01 -3.33
N GLY A 53 -9.17 0.32 -2.79
CA GLY A 53 -8.04 0.84 -3.57
C GLY A 53 -7.59 -0.11 -4.68
N CYS A 54 -7.48 -1.42 -4.40
CA CYS A 54 -7.16 -2.43 -5.41
C CYS A 54 -8.16 -2.43 -6.58
N GLY A 55 -9.42 -2.04 -6.34
CA GLY A 55 -10.45 -1.92 -7.36
C GLY A 55 -10.10 -0.93 -8.49
N GLN A 56 -9.21 0.02 -8.22
CA GLN A 56 -8.77 1.05 -9.17
C GLN A 56 -7.59 0.60 -10.05
N LEU A 57 -7.04 -0.59 -9.83
CA LEU A 57 -5.78 -1.05 -10.46
C LEU A 57 -5.95 -1.82 -11.78
N GLY A 58 -7.16 -1.83 -12.38
CA GLY A 58 -7.41 -2.51 -13.64
C GLY A 58 -7.00 -3.99 -13.61
N GLU A 59 -6.11 -4.39 -14.52
CA GLU A 59 -5.61 -5.77 -14.64
C GLU A 59 -4.92 -6.28 -13.35
N ALA A 60 -4.31 -5.40 -12.55
CA ALA A 60 -3.63 -5.79 -11.31
C ALA A 60 -4.59 -5.98 -10.12
N LYS A 61 -5.90 -5.71 -10.28
CA LYS A 61 -6.91 -5.81 -9.22
C LYS A 61 -6.88 -7.16 -8.51
N SER A 62 -6.89 -8.26 -9.27
CA SER A 62 -6.95 -9.61 -8.69
C SER A 62 -5.72 -9.94 -7.85
N ALA A 63 -4.53 -9.59 -8.33
CA ALA A 63 -3.29 -9.81 -7.61
C ALA A 63 -3.23 -8.97 -6.32
N CYS A 64 -3.63 -7.69 -6.39
CA CYS A 64 -3.71 -6.80 -5.23
C CYS A 64 -4.67 -7.33 -4.16
N VAL A 65 -5.89 -7.72 -4.54
CA VAL A 65 -6.88 -8.29 -3.62
C VAL A 65 -6.37 -9.59 -3.00
N GLY A 66 -5.71 -10.45 -3.79
CA GLY A 66 -5.06 -11.67 -3.30
C GLY A 66 -4.03 -11.39 -2.21
N LEU A 67 -3.17 -10.38 -2.42
CA LEU A 67 -2.16 -9.96 -1.44
C LEU A 67 -2.80 -9.44 -0.15
N VAL A 68 -3.82 -8.58 -0.25
CA VAL A 68 -4.52 -8.04 0.92
C VAL A 68 -5.25 -9.14 1.71
N ASN A 69 -5.86 -10.11 1.03
CA ASN A 69 -6.52 -11.25 1.67
C ASN A 69 -5.54 -12.19 2.38
N ALA A 70 -4.35 -12.39 1.82
CA ALA A 70 -3.33 -13.27 2.38
C ALA A 70 -2.61 -12.67 3.61
N ALA A 71 -2.61 -11.34 3.74
CA ALA A 71 -1.99 -10.66 4.87
C ALA A 71 -2.90 -10.73 6.11
N ASP A 72 -2.41 -11.41 7.17
CA ASP A 72 -3.00 -11.31 8.51
C ASP A 72 -2.12 -10.42 9.39
N LEU A 73 -2.60 -9.18 9.59
CA LEU A 73 -1.97 -8.21 10.47
C LEU A 73 -2.80 -7.97 11.72
N THR A 74 -3.81 -8.78 12.03
CA THR A 74 -4.77 -8.51 13.12
C THR A 74 -4.08 -8.20 14.46
N SER A 75 -3.03 -8.95 14.79
CA SER A 75 -2.27 -8.77 16.04
C SER A 75 -1.18 -7.68 15.97
N SER A 76 -0.70 -7.36 14.77
CA SER A 76 0.40 -6.41 14.54
C SER A 76 -0.09 -5.01 14.20
N TYR A 77 -1.27 -4.88 13.60
CA TYR A 77 -1.80 -3.63 13.08
C TYR A 77 -2.00 -2.57 14.18
N PRO A 78 -2.54 -2.89 15.37
CA PRO A 78 -2.62 -1.90 16.46
C PRO A 78 -1.25 -1.39 16.91
N LYS A 79 -0.20 -2.23 16.83
CA LYS A 79 1.18 -1.85 17.16
C LYS A 79 1.80 -0.99 16.05
N MET A 80 1.40 -1.23 14.80
CA MET A 80 1.84 -0.45 13.64
C MET A 80 1.13 0.91 13.56
N TYR A 81 -0.10 1.01 14.05
CA TYR A 81 -0.96 2.19 13.96
C TYR A 81 -0.25 3.52 14.30
N PRO A 82 0.46 3.68 15.44
CA PRO A 82 1.15 4.94 15.73
C PRO A 82 2.17 5.34 14.65
N TYR A 83 2.89 4.37 14.09
CA TYR A 83 3.86 4.60 13.02
C TYR A 83 3.19 4.90 11.68
N ILE A 84 2.03 4.30 11.40
CA ILE A 84 1.21 4.63 10.22
C ILE A 84 0.74 6.08 10.29
N ILE A 85 0.28 6.53 11.46
CA ILE A 85 -0.11 7.94 11.66
C ILE A 85 1.09 8.87 11.50
N GLN A 86 2.24 8.52 12.07
CA GLN A 86 3.45 9.33 11.89
C GLN A 86 3.87 9.45 10.42
N LEU A 87 3.82 8.34 9.66
CA LEU A 87 4.12 8.35 8.23
C LEU A 87 3.12 9.20 7.44
N LYS A 88 1.83 9.13 7.79
CA LYS A 88 0.82 10.01 7.22
C LYS A 88 1.21 11.47 7.45
N ASP A 89 1.48 11.86 8.69
CA ASP A 89 1.73 13.26 9.05
C ASP A 89 2.98 13.81 8.32
N ILE A 90 4.05 13.01 8.23
CA ILE A 90 5.27 13.35 7.46
C ILE A 90 4.95 13.48 5.96
N GLY A 91 4.19 12.53 5.41
CA GLY A 91 3.80 12.55 4.00
C GLY A 91 2.94 13.76 3.67
N CYS A 92 1.99 14.09 4.54
CA CYS A 92 1.16 15.27 4.43
C CYS A 92 2.01 16.55 4.43
N ALA A 93 2.88 16.73 5.42
CA ALA A 93 3.76 17.90 5.49
C ALA A 93 4.68 18.04 4.26
N SER A 94 5.08 16.92 3.64
CA SER A 94 6.04 16.91 2.52
C SER A 94 5.38 17.14 1.16
N TYR A 95 4.19 16.60 0.95
CA TYR A 95 3.56 16.53 -0.39
C TYR A 95 2.28 17.34 -0.49
N CYS A 96 1.71 17.75 0.64
CA CYS A 96 0.48 18.53 0.71
C CYS A 96 0.80 19.85 1.38
N ARG A 97 0.75 20.94 0.60
CA ARG A 97 0.76 22.30 1.18
C ARG A 97 -0.57 22.51 1.91
N THR A 98 -0.67 22.01 3.13
CA THR A 98 -1.70 22.35 4.12
C THR A 98 -1.21 23.48 4.99
#